data_AF-A0A537HVQ2-F1
#
_entry.id   AF-A0A537HVQ2-F1
#
_cell.length_a   1.000
_cell.length_b   1.000
_cell.length_c   1.000
_cell.angle_alpha   90.00
_cell.angle_beta   90.00
_cell.angle_gamma   90.00
#
_symmetry.space_group_name_H-M   'P 1'
#
loop_
_entity.id
_entity.type
_entity.pdbx_description
1 polymer ?
#
loop_
_entity_poly.entity_id
_entity_poly.type
_entity_poly.pdbx_seq_one_letter_code
_entity_poly.pdbx_strand_id
1 'polypeptide(L)'
;MTIPESTAHVERLTKILRDRKLAQFGDSLLNFSYSLAVTRTTKQPVGIKVKDKLLANAATKAGLRKYLPRRVDAGDVANGLEALVGEAWLLEKMTLEEIVACLVPDEIDQSKGFVSLAQLALERLGLDK
;
A
#
# COMPACT_ATOMS: atom_id res chain seq x y z
N MET A 1 24.68 -21.70 7.83
CA MET A 1 24.65 -20.35 8.45
C MET A 1 23.24 -19.83 8.27
N THR A 2 22.38 -20.00 9.27
CA THR A 2 20.99 -19.54 9.24
C THR A 2 20.99 -18.02 9.39
N ILE A 3 20.49 -17.32 8.37
CA ILE A 3 20.20 -15.88 8.47
C ILE A 3 19.14 -15.73 9.58
N PRO A 4 19.29 -14.81 10.55
CA PRO A 4 18.25 -14.58 11.54
C PRO A 4 16.95 -14.21 10.83
N GLU A 5 15.81 -14.80 11.21
CA GLU A 5 14.50 -14.58 10.55
C GLU A 5 14.17 -13.08 10.38
N SER A 6 14.60 -12.25 11.35
CA SER A 6 14.47 -10.79 11.31
C SER A 6 15.18 -10.14 10.12
N THR A 7 16.34 -10.64 9.69
CA THR A 7 17.08 -10.09 8.54
C THR A 7 16.42 -10.48 7.22
N ALA A 8 15.92 -11.72 7.12
CA ALA A 8 15.22 -12.21 5.94
C ALA A 8 13.89 -11.46 5.70
N HIS A 9 13.16 -11.12 6.77
CA HIS A 9 11.96 -10.27 6.68
C HIS A 9 12.26 -8.89 6.10
N VAL A 10 13.28 -8.22 6.63
CA VAL A 10 13.67 -6.87 6.18
C VAL A 10 14.09 -6.91 4.71
N GLU A 11 14.86 -7.92 4.29
CA GLU A 11 15.25 -8.11 2.90
C GLU A 11 14.04 -8.34 1.98
N ARG A 12 13.10 -9.21 2.38
CA ARG A 12 11.88 -9.47 1.61
C ARG A 12 11.04 -8.21 1.46
N LEU A 13 10.77 -7.50 2.55
CA LEU A 13 10.01 -6.25 2.52
C LEU A 13 10.70 -5.21 1.64
N THR A 14 12.00 -5.01 1.83
CA THR A 14 12.79 -4.07 1.01
C THR A 14 12.74 -4.41 -0.48
N LYS A 15 12.73 -5.71 -0.83
CA LYS A 15 12.61 -6.17 -2.22
C LYS A 15 11.23 -5.81 -2.79
N ILE A 16 10.15 -6.09 -2.06
CA ILE A 16 8.77 -5.76 -2.46
C ILE A 16 8.62 -4.25 -2.68
N LEU A 17 8.99 -3.44 -1.68
CA LEU A 17 8.82 -1.98 -1.73
C LEU A 17 9.61 -1.29 -2.87
N ARG A 18 10.59 -1.98 -3.47
CA ARG A 18 11.43 -1.46 -4.55
C ARG A 18 11.08 -2.03 -5.92
N ASP A 19 10.12 -2.95 -6.01
CA ASP A 19 9.70 -3.53 -7.28
C ASP A 19 8.80 -2.55 -8.03
N ARG A 20 9.33 -1.95 -9.10
CA ARG A 20 8.63 -0.96 -9.92
C ARG A 20 7.50 -1.55 -10.76
N LYS A 21 7.63 -2.81 -11.19
CA LYS A 21 6.57 -3.46 -11.98
C LYS A 21 5.40 -3.79 -11.06
N LEU A 22 5.71 -4.23 -9.86
CA LEU A 22 4.71 -4.47 -8.83
C LEU A 22 4.03 -3.18 -8.38
N ALA A 23 4.78 -2.09 -8.21
CA ALA A 23 4.20 -0.77 -7.94
C ALA A 23 3.23 -0.33 -9.05
N GLN A 24 3.62 -0.46 -10.33
CA GLN A 24 2.76 -0.09 -11.46
C GLN A 24 1.45 -0.89 -11.50
N PHE A 25 1.51 -2.19 -11.19
CA PHE A 25 0.31 -3.01 -11.04
C PHE A 25 -0.53 -2.55 -9.84
N GLY A 26 0.12 -2.33 -8.69
CA GLY A 26 -0.50 -1.86 -7.46
C GLY A 26 -1.18 -0.50 -7.58
N ASP A 27 -0.61 0.44 -8.33
CA ASP A 27 -1.22 1.74 -8.65
C ASP A 27 -2.56 1.57 -9.37
N SER A 28 -2.61 0.68 -10.38
CA SER A 28 -3.85 0.38 -11.10
C SER A 28 -4.91 -0.23 -10.18
N LEU A 29 -4.51 -1.17 -9.32
CA LEU A 29 -5.38 -1.80 -8.33
C LEU A 29 -5.90 -0.79 -7.30
N LEU A 30 -5.04 0.08 -6.78
CA LEU A 30 -5.39 1.09 -5.78
C LEU A 30 -6.32 2.17 -6.36
N ASN A 31 -6.03 2.64 -7.56
CA ASN A 31 -6.89 3.61 -8.25
C ASN A 31 -8.29 3.04 -8.46
N PHE A 32 -8.41 1.79 -8.92
CA PHE A 32 -9.71 1.13 -9.05
C PHE A 32 -10.40 0.93 -7.70
N SER A 33 -9.70 0.41 -6.71
CA SER A 33 -10.26 0.13 -5.37
C SER A 33 -10.74 1.40 -4.69
N TYR A 34 -9.98 2.49 -4.78
CA TYR A 34 -10.36 3.79 -4.22
C TYR A 34 -11.55 4.40 -4.97
N SER A 35 -11.55 4.33 -6.30
CA SER A 35 -12.69 4.76 -7.13
C SER A 35 -13.98 4.00 -6.74
N LEU A 36 -13.86 2.70 -6.50
CA LEU A 36 -14.96 1.85 -6.06
C LEU A 36 -15.43 2.21 -4.64
N ALA A 37 -14.52 2.47 -3.71
CA ALA A 37 -14.85 2.92 -2.36
C ALA A 37 -15.65 4.23 -2.39
N VAL A 38 -15.14 5.24 -3.12
CA VAL A 38 -15.82 6.53 -3.25
C VAL A 38 -17.17 6.38 -3.96
N THR A 39 -17.24 5.55 -5.01
CA THR A 39 -18.51 5.26 -5.71
C THR A 39 -19.55 4.65 -4.76
N ARG A 40 -19.13 3.69 -3.91
CA ARG A 40 -20.02 3.04 -2.94
C ARG A 40 -20.49 3.99 -1.84
N THR A 41 -19.63 4.90 -1.39
CA THR A 41 -19.95 5.91 -0.36
C THR A 41 -20.88 6.98 -0.90
N THR A 42 -20.58 7.53 -2.08
CA THR A 42 -21.32 8.66 -2.68
C THR A 42 -22.55 8.22 -3.47
N LYS A 43 -22.68 6.92 -3.77
CA LYS A 43 -23.70 6.36 -4.68
C LYS A 43 -23.63 6.92 -6.10
N GLN A 44 -22.47 7.44 -6.52
CA GLN A 44 -22.23 8.03 -7.84
C GLN A 44 -20.98 7.41 -8.46
N PRO A 45 -21.03 6.87 -9.69
CA PRO A 45 -19.84 6.34 -10.37
C PRO A 45 -18.76 7.40 -10.55
N VAL A 46 -17.55 7.12 -10.08
CA VAL A 46 -16.39 8.00 -10.23
C VAL A 46 -15.14 7.22 -10.64
N GLY A 47 -14.21 7.89 -11.32
CA GLY A 47 -12.85 7.40 -11.56
C GLY A 47 -11.86 8.38 -10.94
N ILE A 48 -11.08 7.91 -9.96
CA ILE A 48 -10.14 8.74 -9.20
C ILE A 48 -8.76 8.12 -9.30
N LYS A 49 -7.79 8.95 -9.75
CA LYS A 49 -6.37 8.66 -9.57
C LYS A 49 -5.93 9.18 -8.20
N VAL A 50 -5.42 8.28 -7.36
CA VAL A 50 -4.89 8.62 -6.05
C VAL A 50 -3.61 9.45 -6.23
N LYS A 51 -3.45 10.49 -5.41
CA LYS A 51 -2.29 11.38 -5.50
C LYS A 51 -1.08 10.72 -4.82
N ASP A 52 0.08 10.70 -5.47
CA ASP A 52 1.33 10.18 -4.90
C ASP A 52 1.66 10.82 -3.54
N LYS A 53 1.40 12.12 -3.38
CA LYS A 53 1.61 12.81 -2.09
C LYS A 53 0.78 12.21 -0.96
N LEU A 54 -0.45 11.76 -1.25
CA LEU A 54 -1.32 11.11 -0.28
C LEU A 54 -0.75 9.73 0.10
N LEU A 55 -0.35 8.94 -0.90
CA LEU A 55 0.22 7.61 -0.70
C LEU A 55 1.57 7.67 0.02
N ALA A 56 2.43 8.63 -0.33
CA ALA A 56 3.70 8.85 0.33
C ALA A 56 3.53 9.21 1.82
N ASN A 57 2.52 10.03 2.13
CA ASN A 57 2.15 10.35 3.51
C ASN A 57 1.67 9.09 4.26
N ALA A 58 0.74 8.34 3.67
CA ALA A 58 0.23 7.10 4.25
C ALA A 58 1.35 6.05 4.47
N ALA A 59 2.21 5.84 3.48
CA ALA A 59 3.36 4.94 3.56
C ALA A 59 4.34 5.36 4.67
N THR A 60 4.56 6.67 4.84
CA THR A 60 5.39 7.20 5.93
C THR A 60 4.75 6.95 7.29
N LYS A 61 3.45 7.24 7.44
CA LYS A 61 2.67 6.98 8.67
C LYS A 61 2.61 5.48 9.02
N ALA A 62 2.56 4.61 8.00
CA ALA A 62 2.63 3.15 8.16
C ALA A 62 4.04 2.62 8.45
N GLY A 63 5.06 3.49 8.50
CA GLY A 63 6.43 3.13 8.83
C GLY A 63 7.23 2.49 7.69
N LEU A 64 6.74 2.51 6.44
CA LEU A 64 7.42 1.90 5.29
C LEU A 64 8.70 2.65 4.90
N ARG A 65 8.75 3.97 5.15
CA ARG A 65 9.86 4.84 4.75
C ARG A 65 11.23 4.36 5.26
N LYS A 66 11.29 3.73 6.43
CA LYS A 66 12.54 3.27 7.05
C LYS A 66 13.19 2.09 6.31
N TYR A 67 12.44 1.38 5.47
CA TYR A 67 12.91 0.25 4.65
C TYR A 67 13.33 0.69 3.23
N LEU A 68 13.09 1.95 2.86
CA LEU A 68 13.51 2.50 1.58
C LEU A 68 14.90 3.14 1.67
N PRO A 69 15.66 3.21 0.55
CA PRO A 69 16.95 3.88 0.52
C PRO A 69 16.89 5.31 1.08
N ARG A 70 18.04 5.82 1.55
CA ARG A 70 18.11 7.18 2.09
C ARG A 70 17.72 8.24 1.06
N ARG A 71 18.14 8.08 -0.20
CA ARG A 71 17.86 8.99 -1.31
C ARG A 71 16.69 8.45 -2.15
N VAL A 72 15.48 8.84 -1.78
CA VAL A 72 14.23 8.54 -2.49
C VAL A 72 13.34 9.78 -2.44
N ASP A 73 12.53 10.00 -3.46
CA ASP A 73 11.54 11.08 -3.49
C ASP A 73 10.16 10.62 -2.94
N ALA A 74 9.17 11.51 -2.97
CA ALA A 74 7.83 11.17 -2.50
C ALA A 74 7.15 10.10 -3.38
N GLY A 75 7.40 10.11 -4.69
CA GLY A 75 6.87 9.12 -5.62
C GLY A 75 7.44 7.74 -5.33
N ASP A 76 8.73 7.63 -5.03
CA ASP A 76 9.35 6.37 -4.60
C ASP A 76 8.72 5.81 -3.32
N VAL A 77 8.37 6.68 -2.37
CA VAL A 77 7.70 6.28 -1.13
C VAL A 77 6.26 5.82 -1.40
N ALA A 78 5.54 6.48 -2.30
CA ALA A 78 4.21 6.06 -2.75
C ALA A 78 4.26 4.70 -3.46
N ASN A 79 5.21 4.52 -4.39
CA ASN A 79 5.45 3.26 -5.10
C ASN A 79 5.66 2.08 -4.15
N GLY A 80 6.29 2.30 -2.99
CA GLY A 80 6.47 1.25 -1.99
C GLY A 80 5.13 0.72 -1.46
N LEU A 81 4.18 1.60 -1.14
CA LEU A 81 2.85 1.20 -0.69
C LEU A 81 2.05 0.53 -1.81
N GLU A 82 2.14 1.05 -3.04
CA GLU A 82 1.52 0.43 -4.22
C GLU A 82 2.04 -0.99 -4.43
N ALA A 83 3.35 -1.19 -4.40
CA ALA A 83 3.98 -2.49 -4.56
C ALA A 83 3.58 -3.47 -3.45
N LEU A 84 3.51 -3.00 -2.19
CA LEU A 84 3.09 -3.82 -1.06
C LEU A 84 1.67 -4.36 -1.22
N VAL A 85 0.72 -3.50 -1.61
CA VAL A 85 -0.67 -3.90 -1.86
C VAL A 85 -0.75 -4.82 -3.08
N GLY A 86 0.01 -4.52 -4.13
CA GLY A 86 0.12 -5.38 -5.32
C GLY A 86 0.60 -6.79 -5.00
N GLU A 87 1.63 -6.93 -4.15
CA GLU A 87 2.14 -8.24 -3.70
C GLU A 87 1.06 -9.02 -2.95
N ALA A 88 0.43 -8.38 -1.96
CA ALA A 88 -0.58 -9.02 -1.12
C ALA A 88 -1.78 -9.50 -1.95
N TRP A 89 -2.16 -8.74 -2.97
CA TRP A 89 -3.18 -9.11 -3.93
C TRP A 89 -2.80 -10.33 -4.78
N LEU A 90 -1.63 -10.28 -5.43
CA LEU A 90 -1.17 -11.33 -6.35
C LEU A 90 -0.91 -12.67 -5.64
N LEU A 91 -0.58 -12.63 -4.35
CA LEU A 91 -0.44 -13.81 -3.50
C LEU A 91 -1.75 -14.29 -2.87
N GLU A 92 -2.90 -13.72 -3.28
CA GLU A 92 -4.25 -14.05 -2.78
C GLU A 92 -4.36 -13.89 -1.25
N LYS A 93 -3.56 -12.99 -0.65
CA LYS A 93 -3.57 -12.71 0.79
C LYS A 93 -4.59 -11.65 1.18
N MET A 94 -5.14 -10.94 0.20
CA MET A 94 -6.18 -9.92 0.38
C MET A 94 -7.23 -10.04 -0.73
N THR A 95 -8.47 -9.70 -0.40
CA THR A 95 -9.63 -9.63 -1.30
C THR A 95 -10.03 -8.17 -1.61
N LEU A 96 -10.70 -7.95 -2.74
CA LEU A 96 -10.92 -6.60 -3.27
C LEU A 96 -11.80 -5.85 -2.27
N GLU A 97 -12.75 -6.58 -1.68
CA GLU A 97 -13.62 -6.16 -0.61
C GLU A 97 -12.85 -5.68 0.62
N GLU A 98 -11.80 -6.40 1.03
CA GLU A 98 -10.94 -5.96 2.15
C GLU A 98 -10.18 -4.68 1.82
N ILE A 99 -9.61 -4.59 0.61
CA ILE A 99 -8.93 -3.38 0.16
C ILE A 99 -9.91 -2.19 0.16
N VAL A 100 -11.09 -2.35 -0.44
CA VAL A 100 -12.12 -1.32 -0.54
C VAL A 100 -12.64 -0.93 0.84
N ALA A 101 -12.78 -1.87 1.78
CA ALA A 101 -13.22 -1.60 3.14
C ALA A 101 -12.23 -0.71 3.91
N CYS A 102 -10.93 -0.81 3.65
CA CYS A 102 -9.94 0.12 4.22
C CYS A 102 -10.03 1.52 3.61
N LEU A 103 -10.45 1.63 2.34
CA LEU A 103 -10.35 2.86 1.54
C LEU A 103 -11.58 3.79 1.63
N VAL A 104 -12.46 3.57 2.61
CA VAL A 104 -13.59 4.47 2.87
C VAL A 104 -13.06 5.89 3.15
N PRO A 105 -13.45 6.91 2.37
CA PRO A 105 -12.95 8.27 2.57
C PRO A 105 -13.26 8.80 3.96
N ASP A 106 -12.24 9.34 4.62
CA ASP A 106 -12.36 10.05 5.90
C ASP A 106 -12.29 11.56 5.63
N GLU A 107 -13.25 12.32 6.17
CA GLU A 107 -13.37 13.77 5.94
C GLU A 107 -12.21 14.57 6.57
N ILE A 108 -11.59 14.03 7.62
CA ILE A 108 -10.55 14.71 8.40
C ILE A 108 -9.16 14.32 7.88
N ASP A 109 -8.91 13.02 7.68
CA ASP A 109 -7.62 12.51 7.22
C ASP A 109 -7.78 11.48 6.10
N GLN A 110 -7.72 11.97 4.85
CA GLN A 110 -7.78 11.14 3.65
C GLN A 110 -6.70 10.05 3.59
N SER A 111 -5.59 10.17 4.34
CA SER A 111 -4.52 9.16 4.34
C SER A 111 -4.81 7.97 5.25
N LYS A 112 -5.74 8.12 6.21
CA LYS A 112 -6.02 7.11 7.25
C LYS A 112 -6.38 5.75 6.68
N GLY A 113 -7.26 5.70 5.69
CA GLY A 113 -7.64 4.43 5.04
C GLY A 113 -6.45 3.73 4.37
N PHE A 114 -5.56 4.48 3.74
CA PHE A 114 -4.34 3.95 3.12
C PHE A 114 -3.31 3.48 4.16
N VAL A 115 -3.25 4.11 5.34
CA VAL A 115 -2.43 3.64 6.46
C VAL A 115 -2.92 2.28 6.94
N SER A 116 -4.23 2.14 7.19
CA SER A 116 -4.83 0.87 7.59
C SER A 116 -4.65 -0.21 6.53
N LEU A 117 -4.76 0.15 5.24
CA LEU A 117 -4.52 -0.76 4.14
C LEU A 117 -3.07 -1.28 4.11
N ALA A 118 -2.08 -0.40 4.29
CA ALA A 118 -0.68 -0.80 4.36
C ALA A 118 -0.40 -1.71 5.56
N GLN A 119 -0.98 -1.42 6.72
CA GLN A 119 -0.86 -2.26 7.92
C GLN A 119 -1.47 -3.65 7.71
N LEU A 120 -2.67 -3.71 7.11
CA LEU A 120 -3.32 -4.97 6.77
C LEU A 120 -2.47 -5.79 5.78
N ALA A 121 -1.91 -5.14 4.75
CA ALA A 121 -1.04 -5.82 3.79
C ALA A 121 0.23 -6.39 4.45
N LEU A 122 0.86 -5.64 5.37
CA LEU A 122 2.00 -6.13 6.16
C LEU A 122 1.61 -7.37 6.99
N GLU A 123 0.50 -7.31 7.73
CA GLU A 123 0.01 -8.43 8.54
C GLU A 123 -0.28 -9.66 7.68
N ARG A 124 -0.99 -9.50 6.57
CA ARG A 124 -1.37 -10.57 5.64
C ARG A 124 -0.17 -11.22 4.95
N LEU A 125 0.92 -10.48 4.78
CA LEU A 125 2.19 -10.96 4.25
C LEU A 125 3.14 -11.49 5.33
N GLY A 126 2.78 -11.37 6.61
CA GLY A 126 3.62 -11.71 7.76
C GLY A 126 4.82 -10.79 7.95
N LEU A 127 4.77 -9.55 7.44
CA LEU A 127 5.87 -8.57 7.42
C LEU A 127 5.70 -7.45 8.46
N ASP A 128 4.80 -7.60 9.43
CA ASP A 128 4.49 -6.65 10.50
C ASP A 128 5.48 -6.68 11.67
N LYS A 129 6.39 -7.66 11.69
CA LYS A 129 7.38 -7.91 12.76
C LYS A 129 8.82 -7.79 12.28
#